data_AF-A0AAW9IPT6-F1
#
_entry.id   AF-A0AAW9IPT6-F1
#
_cell.length_a   1.000
_cell.length_b   1.000
_cell.length_c   1.000
_cell.angle_alpha   90.00
_cell.angle_beta   90.00
_cell.angle_gamma   90.00
#
_symmetry.space_group_name_H-M   'P 1'
#
loop_
_entity.id
_entity.type
_entity.pdbx_description
1 polymer ?
#
loop_
_entity_poly.entity_id
_entity_poly.type
_entity_poly.pdbx_seq_one_letter_code
_entity_poly.pdbx_strand_id
1 'polypeptide(L)'
;MNSRKQCSLFYDPNAGNYLIQYRGNFKEEIDKVSYACGAIITNTIGVIAVNENDLSRLRKDVPSIVYVDFRSGAVLQDISPSYADNINNIKINPYLDLTGKGVIVGIIDTGIDYLNPEFIREDGTSRILSIWDQSINEYEHPEFSKPNNDLYIGQRYSNEEINSAILASKNNQDPYAIVPSKDEVGHGTKVAGIIGARGYTSEIQGVAHDC
;
A
#
# COMPACT_ATOMS: atom_id res chain seq x y z
N MET A 1 23.27 7.22 12.38
CA MET A 1 22.71 6.89 11.06
C MET A 1 22.78 5.38 10.91
N ASN A 2 21.71 4.66 11.28
CA ASN A 2 21.64 3.21 11.11
C ASN A 2 21.14 2.96 9.69
N SER A 3 22.03 2.54 8.79
CA SER A 3 21.58 1.90 7.55
C SER A 3 20.84 0.62 7.98
N ARG A 4 19.52 0.58 7.80
CA ARG A 4 18.79 -0.69 7.88
C ARG A 4 19.51 -1.68 6.98
N LYS A 5 19.86 -2.85 7.53
CA LYS A 5 20.34 -3.98 6.72
C LYS A 5 19.27 -4.25 5.67
N GLN A 6 19.58 -3.98 4.40
CA GLN A 6 18.73 -4.32 3.28
C GLN A 6 18.46 -5.83 3.36
N CYS A 7 17.19 -6.23 3.48
CA CYS A 7 16.81 -7.62 3.56
C CYS A 7 15.91 -8.09 2.41
N SER A 8 16.46 -8.99 1.58
CA SER A 8 15.74 -9.66 0.50
C SER A 8 14.78 -10.76 0.95
N LEU A 9 14.90 -11.28 2.17
CA LEU A 9 14.05 -12.39 2.65
C LEU A 9 12.56 -12.03 2.68
N PHE A 10 12.18 -10.75 2.78
CA PHE A 10 10.77 -10.37 2.71
C PHE A 10 10.12 -10.67 1.34
N TYR A 11 10.93 -10.75 0.29
CA TYR A 11 10.49 -11.07 -1.08
C TYR A 11 10.80 -12.52 -1.48
N ASP A 12 11.48 -13.30 -0.64
CA ASP A 12 11.79 -14.69 -0.95
C ASP A 12 10.53 -15.56 -0.77
N PRO A 13 10.01 -16.20 -1.84
CA PRO A 13 8.83 -17.06 -1.73
C PRO A 13 9.05 -18.30 -0.86
N ASN A 14 10.31 -18.67 -0.59
CA ASN A 14 10.66 -19.80 0.28
C ASN A 14 10.84 -19.37 1.75
N ALA A 15 10.81 -18.07 2.05
CA ALA A 15 10.83 -17.56 3.41
C ALA A 15 9.39 -17.40 3.93
N GLY A 16 9.17 -17.80 5.19
CA GLY A 16 7.92 -17.53 5.87
C GLY A 16 7.88 -16.07 6.35
N ASN A 17 6.79 -15.38 6.04
CA ASN A 17 6.52 -14.03 6.52
C ASN A 17 5.50 -14.05 7.67
N TYR A 18 5.94 -13.64 8.86
CA TYR A 18 5.14 -13.73 10.08
C TYR A 18 4.91 -12.35 10.71
N LEU A 19 3.72 -12.16 11.27
CA LEU A 19 3.48 -11.06 12.21
C LEU A 19 3.98 -11.50 13.59
N ILE A 20 4.63 -10.60 14.32
CA ILE A 20 5.12 -10.89 15.66
C ILE A 20 4.62 -9.86 16.66
N GLN A 21 4.47 -10.31 17.89
CA GLN A 21 4.49 -9.42 19.05
C GLN A 21 5.88 -9.46 19.67
N TYR A 22 6.43 -8.30 19.99
CA TYR A 22 7.73 -8.19 20.63
C TYR A 22 7.71 -7.24 21.83
N ARG A 23 8.72 -7.35 22.69
CA ARG A 23 8.98 -6.42 23.81
C ARG A 23 10.48 -6.19 23.94
N GLY A 24 10.88 -4.99 24.33
CA GLY A 24 12.29 -4.63 24.50
C GLY A 24 12.97 -4.34 23.16
N ASN A 25 14.25 -4.72 23.05
CA ASN A 25 15.15 -4.26 22.00
C ASN A 25 15.11 -5.14 20.73
N PHE A 26 13.91 -5.49 20.27
CA PHE A 26 13.70 -6.38 19.11
C PHE A 26 14.58 -6.03 17.91
N LYS A 27 14.64 -4.74 17.54
CA LYS A 27 15.39 -4.33 16.34
C LYS A 27 16.91 -4.57 16.50
N GLU A 28 17.46 -4.34 17.69
CA GLU A 28 18.88 -4.58 17.95
C GLU A 28 19.23 -6.07 17.95
N GLU A 29 18.31 -6.92 18.41
CA GLU A 29 18.50 -8.37 18.41
C GLU A 29 18.37 -8.97 17.00
N ILE A 30 17.32 -8.61 16.27
CA ILE A 30 17.08 -9.14 14.91
C ILE A 30 18.14 -8.67 13.91
N ASP A 31 18.72 -7.48 14.08
CA ASP A 31 19.77 -6.99 13.19
C ASP A 31 21.11 -7.73 13.38
N LYS A 32 21.29 -8.45 14.51
CA LYS A 32 22.48 -9.29 14.76
C LYS A 32 22.41 -10.65 14.08
N VAL A 33 21.22 -11.12 13.69
CA VAL A 33 21.09 -12.41 12.99
C VAL A 33 21.23 -12.23 11.47
N SER A 34 21.84 -13.22 10.82
CA SER A 34 22.10 -13.19 9.37
C SER A 34 21.03 -13.87 8.52
N TYR A 35 20.23 -14.75 9.13
CA TYR A 35 19.34 -15.69 8.45
C TYR A 35 17.85 -15.30 8.56
N ALA A 36 17.56 -14.17 9.19
CA ALA A 36 16.21 -13.65 9.36
C ALA A 36 16.21 -12.13 9.28
N CYS A 37 15.04 -11.57 9.02
CA CYS A 37 14.84 -10.13 8.94
C CYS A 37 13.69 -9.68 9.80
N GLY A 38 13.76 -8.43 10.25
CA GLY A 38 12.75 -7.85 11.10
C GLY A 38 12.52 -6.37 10.81
N ALA A 39 11.25 -6.01 10.75
CA ALA A 39 10.81 -4.63 10.67
C ALA A 39 9.78 -4.34 11.76
N ILE A 40 9.86 -3.12 12.28
CA ILE A 40 8.94 -2.61 13.29
C ILE A 40 7.75 -1.99 12.56
N ILE A 41 6.54 -2.34 12.97
CA ILE A 41 5.29 -1.67 12.56
C ILE A 41 4.85 -0.70 13.66
N THR A 42 4.76 -1.19 14.90
CA THR A 42 4.41 -0.41 16.08
C THR A 42 5.39 -0.70 17.21
N ASN A 43 5.24 -0.04 18.36
CA ASN A 43 6.03 -0.30 19.55
C ASN A 43 5.99 -1.74 20.08
N THR A 44 4.99 -2.55 19.70
CA THR A 44 4.86 -3.95 20.14
C THR A 44 4.64 -4.94 19.00
N ILE A 45 4.44 -4.48 17.77
CA ILE A 45 4.14 -5.32 16.61
C ILE A 45 5.22 -5.13 15.56
N GLY A 46 5.73 -6.24 15.05
CA GLY A 46 6.68 -6.26 13.95
C GLY A 46 6.34 -7.33 12.94
N VAL A 47 7.10 -7.34 11.85
CA VAL A 47 7.10 -8.44 10.88
C VAL A 47 8.47 -9.06 10.84
N ILE A 48 8.51 -10.37 10.61
CA ILE A 48 9.75 -11.09 10.34
C ILE A 48 9.63 -11.89 9.05
N ALA A 49 10.77 -12.06 8.38
CA ALA A 49 10.96 -13.01 7.30
C ALA A 49 12.06 -13.98 7.69
N VAL A 50 11.77 -15.29 7.68
CA VAL A 50 12.71 -16.34 8.07
C VAL A 50 12.31 -17.67 7.42
N ASN A 51 13.27 -18.53 7.11
CA ASN A 51 12.95 -19.90 6.72
C ASN A 51 12.24 -20.64 7.87
N GLU A 52 11.22 -21.43 7.56
CA GLU A 52 10.43 -22.14 8.57
C GLU A 52 11.30 -23.02 9.49
N ASN A 53 12.34 -23.66 8.94
CA ASN A 53 13.27 -24.50 9.70
C ASN A 53 14.08 -23.72 10.73
N ASP A 54 14.32 -22.42 10.48
CA ASP A 54 15.07 -21.54 11.36
C ASP A 54 14.19 -20.82 12.39
N LEU A 55 12.85 -20.93 12.32
CA LEU A 55 11.94 -20.22 13.21
C LEU A 55 12.15 -20.58 14.69
N SER A 56 12.41 -21.87 14.98
CA SER A 56 12.70 -22.33 16.35
C SER A 56 14.02 -21.80 16.88
N ARG A 57 15.01 -21.62 16.00
CA ARG A 57 16.31 -21.02 16.33
C ARG A 57 16.15 -19.52 16.55
N LEU A 58 15.40 -18.84 15.68
CA LEU A 58 15.15 -17.40 15.76
C LEU A 58 14.54 -16.99 17.09
N ARG A 59 13.56 -17.76 17.60
CA ARG A 59 12.95 -17.50 18.92
C ARG A 59 13.93 -17.59 20.08
N LYS A 60 15.04 -18.33 19.93
CA LYS A 60 16.11 -18.40 20.95
C LYS A 60 17.11 -17.27 20.78
N ASP A 61 17.47 -16.96 19.53
CA ASP A 61 18.47 -15.93 19.21
C ASP A 61 17.92 -14.50 19.39
N VAL A 62 16.59 -14.32 19.29
CA VAL A 62 15.88 -13.05 19.42
C VAL A 62 14.79 -13.17 20.50
N PRO A 63 15.16 -13.23 21.80
CA PRO A 63 14.23 -13.44 22.91
C PRO A 63 13.22 -12.29 23.09
N SER A 64 13.44 -11.13 22.47
CA SER A 64 12.45 -10.04 22.43
C SER A 64 11.17 -10.43 21.68
N ILE A 65 11.17 -11.48 20.85
CA ILE A 65 9.97 -12.02 20.18
C ILE A 65 9.16 -12.80 21.21
N VAL A 66 7.96 -12.32 21.52
CA VAL A 66 7.06 -12.92 22.51
C VAL A 66 6.07 -13.87 21.85
N TYR A 67 5.56 -13.49 20.68
CA TYR A 67 4.56 -14.26 19.95
C TYR A 67 4.82 -14.16 18.45
N VAL A 68 4.54 -15.25 17.74
CA VAL A 68 4.59 -15.31 16.28
C VAL A 68 3.23 -15.82 15.80
N ASP A 69 2.60 -15.03 14.94
CA ASP A 69 1.33 -15.33 14.31
C ASP A 69 1.56 -15.97 12.93
N PHE A 70 0.87 -17.07 12.68
CA PHE A 70 0.89 -17.76 11.39
C PHE A 70 -0.26 -17.22 10.55
N ARG A 71 0.05 -16.36 9.59
CA ARG A 71 -0.98 -15.72 8.77
C ARG A 71 -1.79 -16.75 7.99
N SER A 72 -3.11 -16.54 7.94
CA SER A 72 -3.98 -17.17 6.94
C SER A 72 -3.93 -16.38 5.64
N GLY A 73 -3.98 -17.05 4.49
CA GLY A 73 -4.01 -16.40 3.18
C GLY A 73 -5.26 -15.53 3.01
N ALA A 74 -5.09 -14.32 2.45
CA ALA A 74 -6.19 -13.46 2.04
C ALA A 74 -6.51 -13.67 0.56
N VAL A 75 -7.78 -13.54 0.18
CA VAL A 75 -8.24 -13.59 -1.21
C VAL A 75 -9.09 -12.35 -1.50
N LEU A 76 -9.16 -11.95 -2.77
CA LEU A 76 -10.05 -10.86 -3.18
C LEU A 76 -11.51 -11.25 -2.91
N GLN A 77 -12.28 -10.30 -2.41
CA GLN A 77 -13.72 -10.45 -2.25
C GLN A 77 -14.40 -9.35 -3.05
N ASP A 78 -15.23 -9.76 -4.00
CA ASP A 78 -16.06 -8.85 -4.77
C ASP A 78 -17.51 -9.02 -4.30
N ILE A 79 -18.11 -7.92 -3.81
CA ILE A 79 -19.52 -7.86 -3.48
C ILE A 79 -20.11 -6.81 -4.40
N SER A 80 -21.06 -7.22 -5.26
CA SER A 80 -21.69 -6.27 -6.17
C SER A 80 -22.32 -5.11 -5.37
N PRO A 81 -21.99 -3.84 -5.69
CA PRO A 81 -22.54 -2.69 -4.99
C PRO A 81 -24.06 -2.52 -5.21
N SER A 82 -24.68 -3.30 -6.10
CA SER A 82 -26.13 -3.38 -6.28
C SER A 82 -26.91 -3.78 -5.01
N TYR A 83 -26.25 -4.33 -3.99
CA TYR A 83 -26.85 -4.62 -2.68
C TYR A 83 -26.78 -3.45 -1.68
N ALA A 84 -26.18 -2.31 -2.03
CA ALA A 84 -26.14 -1.10 -1.19
C ALA A 84 -27.33 -0.16 -1.50
N ASP A 85 -28.54 -0.72 -1.45
CA ASP A 85 -29.80 0.02 -1.61
C ASP A 85 -30.01 1.00 -0.45
N ASN A 86 -29.50 2.24 -0.58
CA ASN A 86 -30.02 3.49 0.01
C ASN A 86 -29.06 4.70 -0.09
N ILE A 87 -27.85 4.54 -0.65
CA ILE A 87 -26.87 5.65 -0.71
C ILE A 87 -27.43 6.88 -1.45
N ASN A 88 -28.29 6.67 -2.46
CA ASN A 88 -28.92 7.74 -3.24
C ASN A 88 -29.79 8.66 -2.38
N ASN A 89 -30.54 8.11 -1.42
CA ASN A 89 -31.38 8.91 -0.53
C ASN A 89 -30.57 9.80 0.42
N ILE A 90 -29.34 9.40 0.74
CA ILE A 90 -28.40 10.21 1.54
C ILE A 90 -27.72 11.26 0.66
N LYS A 91 -27.24 10.88 -0.53
CA LYS A 91 -26.55 11.79 -1.47
C LYS A 91 -27.44 12.91 -2.01
N ILE A 92 -28.71 12.62 -2.30
CA ILE A 92 -29.64 13.61 -2.91
C ILE A 92 -30.17 14.58 -1.84
N ASN A 93 -29.93 14.34 -0.55
CA ASN A 93 -30.41 15.22 0.51
C ASN A 93 -29.60 16.53 0.54
N PRO A 94 -30.20 17.67 0.15
CA PRO A 94 -29.48 18.94 0.02
C PRO A 94 -29.06 19.54 1.37
N TYR A 95 -29.54 19.01 2.49
CA TYR A 95 -29.22 19.49 3.83
C TYR A 95 -27.98 18.83 4.44
N LEU A 96 -27.47 17.76 3.83
CA LEU A 96 -26.39 16.96 4.40
C LEU A 96 -25.00 17.33 3.85
N ASP A 97 -24.91 17.78 2.59
CA ASP A 97 -23.66 18.15 1.90
C ASP A 97 -22.48 17.19 2.17
N LEU A 98 -22.78 15.89 2.20
CA LEU A 98 -21.82 14.83 2.54
C LEU A 98 -21.06 14.39 1.29
N THR A 99 -20.01 15.13 0.93
CA THR A 99 -19.19 14.83 -0.25
C THR A 99 -17.91 14.04 0.06
N GLY A 100 -17.56 13.90 1.34
CA GLY A 100 -16.32 13.28 1.80
C GLY A 100 -15.14 14.27 1.93
N LYS A 101 -15.37 15.56 1.67
CA LYS A 101 -14.35 16.61 1.77
C LYS A 101 -13.64 16.60 3.13
N GLY A 102 -12.31 16.58 3.10
CA GLY A 102 -11.47 16.57 4.29
C GLY A 102 -11.30 15.20 4.96
N VAL A 103 -11.83 14.14 4.37
CA VAL A 103 -11.66 12.75 4.83
C VAL A 103 -10.62 12.05 3.97
N ILE A 104 -9.62 11.42 4.61
CA ILE A 104 -8.65 10.56 3.93
C ILE A 104 -9.16 9.13 3.95
N VAL A 105 -9.17 8.48 2.79
CA VAL A 105 -9.51 7.06 2.65
C VAL A 105 -8.26 6.26 2.27
N GLY A 106 -7.94 5.23 3.06
CA GLY A 106 -6.89 4.27 2.75
C GLY A 106 -7.47 3.01 2.12
N ILE A 107 -6.90 2.58 0.99
CA ILE A 107 -7.31 1.37 0.26
C ILE A 107 -6.12 0.41 0.23
N ILE A 108 -6.35 -0.83 0.66
CA ILE A 108 -5.36 -1.92 0.59
C ILE A 108 -5.95 -2.97 -0.35
N ASP A 109 -5.48 -2.98 -1.58
CA ASP A 109 -6.04 -3.79 -2.66
C ASP A 109 -4.97 -4.05 -3.74
N THR A 110 -5.36 -4.47 -4.95
CA THR A 110 -4.46 -4.81 -6.07
C THR A 110 -3.72 -3.62 -6.69
N GLY A 111 -4.05 -2.40 -6.28
CA GLY A 111 -3.47 -1.16 -6.79
C GLY A 111 -4.53 -0.14 -7.18
N ILE A 112 -4.12 0.87 -7.94
CA ILE A 112 -5.02 1.83 -8.57
C ILE A 112 -4.45 2.30 -9.91
N ASP A 113 -5.28 2.38 -10.95
CA ASP A 113 -4.96 3.12 -12.16
C ASP A 113 -5.00 4.63 -11.87
N TYR A 114 -3.85 5.19 -11.50
CA TYR A 114 -3.72 6.61 -11.15
C TYR A 114 -3.82 7.55 -12.36
N LEU A 115 -3.78 7.02 -13.59
CA LEU A 115 -3.96 7.80 -14.82
C LEU A 115 -5.44 7.90 -15.22
N ASN A 116 -6.32 7.17 -14.54
CA ASN A 116 -7.76 7.26 -14.77
C ASN A 116 -8.26 8.70 -14.50
N PRO A 117 -8.94 9.35 -15.47
CA PRO A 117 -9.46 10.71 -15.33
C PRO A 117 -10.37 10.95 -14.12
N GLU A 118 -10.98 9.90 -13.57
CA GLU A 118 -11.81 9.98 -12.36
C GLU A 118 -11.01 10.37 -11.11
N PHE A 119 -9.70 10.11 -11.10
CA PHE A 119 -8.78 10.41 -9.99
C PHE A 119 -7.84 11.58 -10.29
N ILE A 120 -8.09 12.31 -11.38
CA ILE A 120 -7.33 13.51 -11.77
C ILE A 120 -8.25 14.73 -11.62
N ARG A 121 -7.81 15.74 -10.87
CA ARG A 121 -8.50 17.03 -10.69
C ARG A 121 -8.58 17.81 -12.00
N GLU A 122 -9.44 18.82 -12.01
CA GLU A 122 -9.62 19.71 -13.16
C GLU A 122 -8.34 20.48 -13.53
N ASP A 123 -7.52 20.83 -12.55
CA ASP A 123 -6.21 21.45 -12.74
C ASP A 123 -5.13 20.48 -13.27
N GLY A 124 -5.48 19.19 -13.39
CA GLY A 124 -4.61 18.15 -13.89
C GLY A 124 -3.74 17.47 -12.83
N THR A 125 -3.91 17.78 -11.54
CA THR A 125 -3.22 17.11 -10.43
C THR A 125 -3.97 15.86 -9.97
N SER A 126 -3.26 14.91 -9.36
CA SER A 126 -3.81 13.68 -8.80
C SER A 126 -4.58 13.94 -7.51
N ARG A 127 -5.74 13.30 -7.38
CA ARG A 127 -6.50 13.22 -6.13
C ARG A 127 -5.90 12.23 -5.12
N ILE A 128 -5.00 11.37 -5.56
CA ILE A 128 -4.39 10.32 -4.73
C ILE A 128 -3.24 10.91 -3.92
N LEU A 129 -3.35 10.91 -2.59
CA LEU A 129 -2.34 11.49 -1.71
C LEU A 129 -1.00 10.73 -1.74
N SER A 130 -1.05 9.40 -1.79
CA SER A 130 0.13 8.55 -1.86
C SER A 130 -0.25 7.15 -2.33
N ILE A 131 0.67 6.48 -3.01
CA ILE A 131 0.59 5.06 -3.36
C ILE A 131 1.73 4.35 -2.63
N TRP A 132 1.44 3.27 -1.93
CA TRP A 132 2.46 2.32 -1.45
C TRP A 132 2.29 1.01 -2.20
N ASP A 133 3.19 0.76 -3.14
CA ASP A 133 3.18 -0.46 -3.94
C ASP A 133 4.19 -1.46 -3.35
N GLN A 134 3.65 -2.51 -2.73
CA GLN A 134 4.42 -3.55 -2.04
C GLN A 134 5.09 -4.53 -3.00
N SER A 135 4.69 -4.55 -4.28
CA SER A 135 5.24 -5.47 -5.29
C SER A 135 6.57 -4.99 -5.87
N ILE A 136 6.86 -3.69 -5.77
CA ILE A 136 8.07 -3.11 -6.32
C ILE A 136 9.26 -3.48 -5.44
N ASN A 137 9.98 -4.50 -5.91
CA ASN A 137 11.17 -5.00 -5.28
C ASN A 137 12.38 -4.13 -5.65
N GLU A 138 12.94 -3.41 -4.67
CA GLU A 138 14.13 -2.57 -4.85
C GLU A 138 15.40 -3.33 -5.26
N TYR A 139 15.44 -4.66 -5.10
CA TYR A 139 16.54 -5.50 -5.57
C TYR A 139 16.47 -5.77 -7.08
N GLU A 140 15.26 -5.90 -7.60
CA GLU A 140 15.01 -6.14 -9.03
C GLU A 140 14.92 -4.82 -9.79
N HIS A 141 14.47 -3.76 -9.13
CA HIS A 141 14.29 -2.42 -9.67
C HIS A 141 15.05 -1.36 -8.85
N PRO A 142 16.39 -1.37 -8.86
CA PRO A 142 17.20 -0.41 -8.12
C PRO A 142 16.98 1.04 -8.59
N GLU A 143 16.54 1.26 -9.82
CA GLU A 143 16.20 2.57 -10.38
C GLU A 143 15.06 3.27 -9.65
N PHE A 144 14.16 2.51 -9.00
CA PHE A 144 13.07 3.06 -8.19
C PHE A 144 13.40 3.10 -6.70
N SER A 145 14.60 2.67 -6.31
CA SER A 145 15.03 2.68 -4.90
C SER A 145 15.22 4.11 -4.42
N LYS A 146 14.57 4.44 -3.28
CA LYS A 146 14.66 5.76 -2.67
C LYS A 146 15.64 5.76 -1.49
N PRO A 147 16.54 6.74 -1.39
CA PRO A 147 17.39 6.89 -0.22
C PRO A 147 16.51 7.15 1.01
N ASN A 148 16.81 6.48 2.13
CA ASN A 148 16.04 6.53 3.38
C ASN A 148 14.59 6.03 3.26
N ASN A 149 14.37 4.94 2.52
CA ASN A 149 13.07 4.26 2.55
C ASN A 149 12.81 3.67 3.95
N ASP A 150 11.83 4.22 4.67
CA ASP A 150 11.39 3.72 5.99
C ASP A 150 10.53 2.45 5.87
N LEU A 151 10.20 2.03 4.65
CA LEU A 151 9.46 0.80 4.39
C LEU A 151 10.38 -0.42 4.48
N TYR A 152 9.80 -1.56 4.83
CA TYR A 152 10.50 -2.84 4.83
C TYR A 152 10.26 -3.64 3.54
N ILE A 153 9.22 -3.26 2.78
CA ILE A 153 8.90 -3.75 1.43
C ILE A 153 8.28 -2.63 0.60
N GLY A 154 8.38 -2.77 -0.72
CA GLY A 154 7.78 -1.90 -1.69
C GLY A 154 8.38 -0.51 -1.77
N GLN A 155 7.72 0.32 -2.58
CA GLN A 155 8.00 1.72 -2.72
C GLN A 155 6.77 2.59 -2.49
N ARG A 156 6.99 3.76 -1.89
CA ARG A 156 5.95 4.77 -1.68
C ARG A 156 6.15 5.93 -2.64
N TYR A 157 5.09 6.30 -3.34
CA TYR A 157 5.02 7.46 -4.23
C TYR A 157 4.17 8.55 -3.60
N SER A 158 4.68 9.78 -3.58
CA SER A 158 3.96 10.95 -3.09
C SER A 158 3.03 11.52 -4.16
N ASN A 159 2.12 12.41 -3.75
CA ASN A 159 1.26 13.11 -4.68
C ASN A 159 2.06 13.88 -5.75
N GLU A 160 3.19 14.48 -5.39
CA GLU A 160 4.05 15.24 -6.31
C GLU A 160 4.66 14.34 -7.40
N GLU A 161 5.06 13.12 -7.05
CA GLU A 161 5.58 12.14 -8.01
C GLU A 161 4.47 11.64 -8.93
N ILE A 162 3.27 11.41 -8.40
CA ILE A 162 2.10 11.03 -9.19
C ILE A 162 1.70 12.18 -10.14
N ASN A 163 1.74 13.44 -9.68
CA ASN A 163 1.49 14.61 -10.53
C ASN A 163 2.51 14.70 -11.66
N SER A 164 3.78 14.42 -11.36
CA SER A 164 4.86 14.40 -12.36
C SER A 164 4.65 13.27 -13.38
N ALA A 165 4.19 12.09 -12.95
CA ALA A 165 3.81 10.99 -13.83
C ALA A 165 2.61 11.37 -14.72
N ILE A 166 1.55 11.96 -14.17
CA ILE A 166 0.40 12.44 -14.95
C ILE A 166 0.85 13.49 -16.00
N LEU A 167 1.73 14.41 -15.63
CA LEU A 167 2.27 15.41 -16.56
C LEU A 167 3.10 14.77 -17.68
N ALA A 168 3.93 13.78 -17.36
CA ALA A 168 4.68 12.99 -18.34
C ALA A 168 3.73 12.31 -19.34
N SER A 169 2.67 11.66 -18.84
CA SER A 169 1.63 11.04 -19.67
C SER A 169 0.99 12.05 -20.63
N LYS A 170 0.61 13.24 -20.13
CA LYS A 170 0.04 14.33 -20.96
C LYS A 170 1.00 14.84 -22.03
N ASN A 171 2.31 14.75 -21.78
CA ASN A 171 3.36 15.13 -22.72
C ASN A 171 3.79 13.97 -23.65
N ASN A 172 3.02 12.87 -23.71
CA ASN A 172 3.34 11.65 -24.46
C ASN A 172 4.68 10.99 -24.06
N GLN A 173 5.06 11.13 -22.80
CA GLN A 173 6.19 10.43 -22.17
C GLN A 173 5.67 9.26 -21.34
N ASP A 174 6.55 8.34 -20.95
CA ASP A 174 6.17 7.19 -20.12
C ASP A 174 5.97 7.61 -18.65
N PRO A 175 4.73 7.62 -18.11
CA PRO A 175 4.48 7.92 -16.71
C PRO A 175 5.04 6.86 -15.75
N TYR A 176 5.18 5.62 -16.22
CA TYR A 176 5.63 4.48 -15.41
C TYR A 176 7.13 4.47 -15.19
N ALA A 177 7.89 5.29 -15.93
CA ALA A 177 9.27 5.59 -15.62
C ALA A 177 9.42 6.44 -14.33
N ILE A 178 8.34 7.08 -13.87
CA ILE A 178 8.30 7.90 -12.64
C ILE A 178 7.57 7.16 -11.52
N VAL A 179 6.34 6.69 -11.80
CA VAL A 179 5.53 5.89 -10.88
C VAL A 179 5.18 4.58 -11.58
N PRO A 180 5.99 3.51 -11.42
CA PRO A 180 5.79 2.22 -12.09
C PRO A 180 4.60 1.40 -11.59
N SER A 181 3.91 1.84 -10.53
CA SER A 181 2.76 1.14 -9.96
C SER A 181 1.60 1.01 -10.97
N LYS A 182 1.07 -0.21 -11.12
CA LYS A 182 -0.04 -0.53 -12.02
C LYS A 182 -1.01 -1.48 -11.34
N ASP A 183 -2.31 -1.20 -11.46
CA ASP A 183 -3.34 -2.16 -11.09
C ASP A 183 -3.62 -3.11 -12.25
N GLU A 184 -2.82 -4.17 -12.37
CA GLU A 184 -2.96 -5.16 -13.44
C GLU A 184 -4.19 -6.06 -13.28
N VAL A 185 -4.76 -6.12 -12.06
CA VAL A 185 -5.95 -6.93 -11.75
C VAL A 185 -7.23 -6.11 -11.90
N GLY A 186 -7.18 -4.80 -11.61
CA GLY A 186 -8.29 -3.86 -11.74
C GLY A 186 -9.28 -3.85 -10.58
N HIS A 187 -9.10 -4.68 -9.54
CA HIS A 187 -10.02 -4.75 -8.40
C HIS A 187 -9.92 -3.48 -7.55
N GLY A 188 -8.71 -3.06 -7.20
CA GLY A 188 -8.48 -1.86 -6.42
C GLY A 188 -8.94 -0.58 -7.12
N THR A 189 -8.79 -0.48 -8.45
CA THR A 189 -9.32 0.64 -9.25
C THR A 189 -10.84 0.71 -9.19
N LYS A 190 -11.54 -0.43 -9.23
CA LYS A 190 -13.01 -0.48 -9.08
C LYS A 190 -13.44 -0.06 -7.68
N VAL A 191 -12.77 -0.57 -6.64
CA VAL A 191 -13.03 -0.19 -5.25
C VAL A 191 -12.82 1.32 -5.05
N ALA A 192 -11.72 1.86 -5.57
CA ALA A 192 -11.44 3.30 -5.55
C ALA A 192 -12.51 4.09 -6.32
N GLY A 193 -13.05 3.55 -7.41
CA GLY A 193 -14.14 4.17 -8.18
C GLY A 193 -15.44 4.29 -7.38
N ILE A 194 -15.84 3.21 -6.70
CA ILE A 194 -17.02 3.19 -5.81
C ILE A 194 -16.87 4.23 -4.70
N ILE A 195 -15.68 4.34 -4.12
CA ILE A 195 -15.41 5.28 -3.02
C ILE A 195 -15.39 6.71 -3.54
N GLY A 196 -14.57 6.98 -4.54
CA GLY A 196 -14.07 8.32 -4.77
C GLY A 196 -14.06 8.77 -6.21
N ALA A 197 -14.62 8.07 -7.21
CA ALA A 197 -14.66 8.61 -8.58
C ALA A 197 -15.30 10.02 -8.62
N ARG A 198 -14.70 10.98 -9.31
CA ARG A 198 -15.15 12.38 -9.26
C ARG A 198 -16.41 12.65 -10.09
N GLY A 199 -16.77 11.77 -11.02
CA GLY A 199 -17.88 12.02 -11.96
C GLY A 199 -17.45 12.59 -13.30
N TYR A 200 -16.21 12.35 -13.75
CA TYR A 200 -15.73 12.92 -15.02
C TYR A 200 -16.50 12.40 -16.23
N THR A 201 -16.74 11.08 -16.32
CA THR A 201 -17.47 10.48 -17.45
C THR A 201 -18.98 10.60 -17.32
N SER A 202 -19.50 11.10 -16.20
CA SER A 202 -20.93 11.09 -15.80
C SER A 202 -21.55 9.68 -15.63
N GLU A 203 -20.83 8.61 -15.94
CA GLU A 203 -21.30 7.23 -15.79
C GLU A 203 -21.13 6.71 -14.35
N ILE A 204 -20.11 7.22 -13.64
CA ILE A 204 -19.79 6.82 -12.28
C ILE A 204 -19.44 8.05 -11.44
N GLN A 205 -19.98 8.13 -10.23
CA GLN A 205 -19.53 9.09 -9.21
C GLN A 205 -19.46 8.38 -7.86
N GLY A 206 -18.26 8.36 -7.27
CA GLY A 206 -17.97 7.70 -6.01
C GLY A 206 -18.77 8.28 -4.86
N VAL A 207 -19.01 7.49 -3.83
CA VAL A 207 -19.79 7.87 -2.64
C VAL A 207 -19.25 9.16 -2.01
N ALA A 208 -17.94 9.21 -1.79
CA ALA A 208 -17.17 10.32 -1.25
C ALA A 208 -16.34 10.99 -2.36
N HIS A 209 -17.01 11.57 -3.36
CA HIS A 209 -16.37 12.12 -4.57
C HIS A 209 -15.42 13.31 -4.32
N ASP A 210 -15.48 13.96 -3.15
CA ASP A 210 -14.58 15.04 -2.75
C ASP A 210 -13.57 14.63 -1.66
N CYS A 211 -13.46 13.34 -1.34
CA CYS A 211 -12.36 12.86 -0.50
C CYS A 211 -10.99 13.10 -1.17
#